data_AF-A0A4Q8QR60-F1
#
_entry.id   AF-A0A4Q8QR60-F1
#
_cell.length_a   1.000
_cell.length_b   1.000
_cell.length_c   1.000
_cell.angle_alpha   90.00
_cell.angle_beta   90.00
_cell.angle_gamma   90.00
#
_symmetry.space_group_name_H-M   'P 1'
#
loop_
_entity.id
_entity.type
_entity.pdbx_description
1 polymer ?
#
loop_
_entity_poly.entity_id
_entity_poly.type
_entity_poly.pdbx_seq_one_letter_code
_entity_poly.pdbx_strand_id
1 'polypeptide(L)'
;MSEDELYSPRNPWFSISVGVTAAIAVLSAIVGLIWLPLLQPNLKLAGIWDAICSAAGVPNLPRPAAAVPPAFKTSNVVVTPEMLTRQDQVSIGRGATLAQRCAICHGPQGVSDANSPNLAGQYAAVTYKELNDFKTGARVNVVMSPFAANMADQDMRDVALYYAYLPRVPSSQVNPNLPAPAIVVTGAPMRNIPPCGSCHGEIDIKAGSPWLGGQSAVYIKAQLQAFASGTRRNDISEQMRNIARQMTAEEIDQVARYYEAQP
;
A
#
# COMPACT_ATOMS: atom_id res chain seq x y z
N MET A 1 -37.56 24.93 59.95
CA MET A 1 -36.42 24.02 60.18
C MET A 1 -35.25 24.61 59.43
N SER A 2 -34.26 25.19 60.12
CA SER A 2 -33.20 25.98 59.48
C SER A 2 -32.26 25.06 58.72
N GLU A 3 -32.17 25.25 57.40
CA GLU A 3 -31.25 24.53 56.52
C GLU A 3 -29.77 24.93 56.73
N ASP A 4 -29.52 25.95 57.55
CA ASP A 4 -28.20 26.56 57.77
C ASP A 4 -27.18 25.67 58.53
N GLU A 5 -27.60 24.58 59.18
CA GLU A 5 -26.67 23.68 59.90
C GLU A 5 -26.08 22.56 59.03
N LEU A 6 -26.67 22.27 57.86
CA LEU A 6 -26.25 21.13 57.04
C LEU A 6 -24.94 21.40 56.27
N TYR A 7 -24.67 22.65 55.88
CA TYR A 7 -23.50 23.05 55.08
C TYR A 7 -22.43 23.79 55.90
N SER A 8 -22.26 23.41 57.16
CA SER A 8 -21.27 24.04 58.04
C SER A 8 -19.96 23.25 58.06
N PRO A 9 -18.78 23.90 57.98
CA PRO A 9 -17.49 23.25 58.20
C PRO A 9 -17.31 22.74 59.65
N ARG A 10 -18.22 23.08 60.57
CA ARG A 10 -18.28 22.48 61.91
C ARG A 10 -19.05 21.16 61.94
N ASN A 11 -19.81 20.83 60.90
CA ASN A 11 -20.50 19.54 60.79
C ASN A 11 -19.48 18.48 60.33
N PRO A 12 -19.23 17.44 61.15
CA PRO A 12 -18.24 16.41 60.83
C PRO A 12 -18.63 15.62 59.59
N TRP A 13 -19.92 15.38 59.35
CA TRP A 13 -20.40 14.63 58.18
C TRP A 13 -20.21 15.40 56.88
N PHE A 14 -20.46 16.72 56.90
CA PHE A 14 -20.20 17.58 55.75
C PHE A 14 -18.70 17.65 55.43
N SER A 15 -17.87 17.84 56.47
CA SER A 15 -16.42 17.92 56.32
C SER A 15 -15.80 16.61 55.81
N ILE A 16 -16.28 15.46 56.31
CA ILE A 16 -15.85 14.14 55.82
C ILE A 16 -16.28 13.94 54.36
N SER A 17 -17.53 14.27 54.02
CA SER A 17 -18.03 14.13 52.64
C SER A 17 -17.20 14.95 51.65
N VAL A 18 -16.99 16.24 51.96
CA VAL A 18 -16.15 17.13 51.13
C VAL A 18 -14.71 16.61 51.04
N GLY A 19 -14.14 16.13 52.15
CA GLY A 19 -12.80 15.54 52.17
C GLY A 19 -12.68 14.30 51.28
N VAL A 20 -13.67 13.40 51.33
CA VAL A 20 -13.72 12.19 50.50
C VAL A 20 -13.86 12.54 49.02
N THR A 21 -14.75 13.47 48.67
CA THR A 21 -14.91 13.92 47.28
C THR A 21 -13.63 14.55 46.75
N ALA A 22 -12.97 15.40 47.54
CA ALA A 22 -11.69 16.00 47.18
C ALA A 22 -10.60 14.93 46.99
N ALA A 23 -10.53 13.93 47.87
CA ALA A 23 -9.58 12.82 47.76
C ALA A 23 -9.80 12.01 46.48
N ILE A 24 -11.05 11.67 46.14
CA ILE A 24 -11.38 10.93 44.91
C ILE A 24 -10.99 11.75 43.67
N ALA A 25 -11.24 13.05 43.66
CA ALA A 25 -10.88 13.93 42.55
C ALA A 25 -9.34 14.00 42.35
N VAL A 26 -8.59 14.16 43.44
CA VAL A 26 -7.11 14.17 43.40
C VAL A 26 -6.57 12.82 42.91
N LEU A 27 -7.11 11.72 43.41
CA LEU A 27 -6.66 10.37 43.04
C LEU A 27 -6.94 10.08 41.56
N SER A 28 -8.11 10.50 41.07
CA SER A 28 -8.49 10.40 39.64
C SER A 28 -7.56 11.23 38.75
N ALA A 29 -7.20 12.45 39.19
CA ALA A 29 -6.25 13.30 38.49
C ALA A 29 -4.83 12.70 38.44
N ILE A 30 -4.36 12.09 39.53
CA ILE A 30 -3.05 11.41 39.58
C ILE A 30 -3.05 10.20 38.63
N VAL A 31 -4.10 9.38 38.64
CA VAL A 31 -4.22 8.22 37.74
C VAL A 31 -4.23 8.67 36.28
N GLY A 32 -5.04 9.68 35.96
CA GLY A 32 -5.21 10.20 34.60
C GLY A 32 -4.00 10.95 34.03
N LEU A 33 -3.41 11.85 34.83
CA LEU A 33 -2.38 12.79 34.37
C LEU A 33 -0.95 12.31 34.62
N ILE A 34 -0.74 11.35 35.54
CA ILE A 34 0.60 10.87 35.91
C ILE A 34 0.76 9.39 35.61
N TRP A 35 -0.14 8.53 36.12
CA TRP A 35 0.07 7.08 36.05
C TRP A 35 -0.15 6.49 34.65
N LEU A 36 -1.26 6.82 33.97
CA LEU A 36 -1.54 6.33 32.62
C LEU A 36 -0.47 6.73 31.58
N PRO A 37 0.02 7.99 31.54
CA PRO A 37 1.11 8.38 30.63
C PRO A 37 2.41 7.60 30.85
N LEU A 38 2.77 7.30 32.11
CA LEU A 38 3.97 6.52 32.45
C LEU A 38 3.87 5.06 31.97
N LEU A 39 2.67 4.50 31.91
CA LEU A 39 2.40 3.13 31.42
C LEU A 39 2.32 3.06 29.89
N GLN A 40 2.16 4.18 29.20
CA GLN A 40 2.01 4.25 27.75
C GLN A 40 3.14 5.04 27.08
N PRO A 41 4.38 4.50 27.04
CA PRO A 41 5.55 5.20 26.48
C PRO A 41 5.44 5.53 24.98
N ASN A 42 4.44 4.95 24.28
CA ASN A 42 4.17 5.19 22.87
C ASN A 42 3.16 6.32 22.59
N LEU A 43 2.49 6.88 23.62
CA LEU A 43 1.64 8.06 23.41
C LEU A 43 2.53 9.31 23.27
N LYS A 44 2.76 9.70 22.01
CA LYS A 44 3.40 10.97 21.66
C LYS A 44 2.43 12.13 21.85
N LEU A 45 2.10 12.45 23.09
CA LEU A 45 1.48 13.73 23.44
C LEU A 45 2.58 14.78 23.38
N ALA A 46 2.37 15.89 22.66
CA ALA A 46 3.43 16.88 22.46
C ALA A 46 3.77 17.66 23.76
N GLY A 47 3.00 17.48 24.83
CA GLY A 47 3.30 17.90 26.20
C GLY A 47 2.17 17.57 27.18
N ILE A 48 2.40 17.86 28.47
CA ILE A 48 1.41 17.70 29.56
C ILE A 48 0.14 18.53 29.30
N TRP A 49 0.30 19.71 28.67
CA TRP A 49 -0.81 20.59 28.33
C TRP A 49 -1.76 19.99 27.28
N ASP A 50 -1.23 19.30 26.27
CA ASP A 50 -2.06 18.63 25.25
C ASP A 50 -2.82 17.43 25.83
N ALA A 51 -2.23 16.74 26.82
CA ALA A 51 -2.90 15.66 27.55
C ALA A 51 -4.09 16.19 28.36
N ILE A 52 -3.90 17.31 29.05
CA ILE A 52 -4.96 18.00 29.82
C ILE A 52 -6.06 18.51 28.88
N CYS A 53 -5.71 19.18 27.79
CA CYS A 53 -6.67 19.70 26.82
C CYS A 53 -7.46 18.58 26.12
N SER A 54 -6.80 17.47 25.77
CA SER A 54 -7.45 16.29 25.20
C SER A 54 -8.40 15.60 26.20
N ALA A 55 -8.00 15.50 27.47
CA ALA A 55 -8.85 14.95 28.53
C ALA A 55 -10.06 15.85 28.83
N ALA A 56 -9.92 17.17 28.65
CA ALA A 56 -10.99 18.16 28.77
C ALA A 56 -11.92 18.22 27.53
N GLY A 57 -11.71 17.38 26.52
CA GLY A 57 -12.53 17.35 25.30
C GLY A 57 -12.33 18.55 24.38
N VAL A 58 -11.26 19.32 24.56
CA VAL A 58 -10.91 20.42 23.65
C VAL A 58 -10.42 19.79 22.35
N PRO A 59 -11.07 20.06 21.20
CA PRO A 59 -10.61 19.53 19.93
C PRO A 59 -9.24 20.13 19.61
N ASN A 60 -8.20 19.30 19.66
CA ASN A 60 -6.89 19.66 19.15
C ASN A 60 -7.02 19.87 17.64
N LEU A 61 -7.00 21.13 17.20
CA LEU A 61 -6.80 21.45 15.79
C LEU A 61 -5.46 20.81 15.39
N PRO A 62 -5.41 19.94 14.38
CA PRO A 62 -4.17 19.33 13.97
C PRO A 62 -3.20 20.45 13.60
N ARG A 63 -2.18 20.68 14.43
CA ARG A 63 -1.02 21.44 13.99
C ARG A 63 -0.52 20.71 12.75
N PRO A 64 -0.22 21.40 11.63
CA PRO A 64 0.39 20.75 10.48
C PRO A 64 1.71 20.15 10.96
N ALA A 65 1.69 18.86 11.28
CA ALA A 65 2.89 18.13 11.61
C ALA A 65 3.78 18.23 10.37
N ALA A 66 5.01 18.69 10.55
CA ALA A 66 5.97 18.71 9.47
C ALA A 66 6.02 17.29 8.87
N ALA A 67 5.72 17.17 7.58
CA ALA A 67 5.71 15.89 6.90
C ALA A 67 7.08 15.23 7.11
N VAL A 68 7.11 14.05 7.72
CA VAL A 68 8.35 13.29 7.89
C VAL A 68 8.75 12.78 6.51
N PRO A 69 9.85 13.27 5.92
CA PRO A 69 10.25 12.79 4.60
C PRO A 69 10.67 11.32 4.69
N PRO A 70 10.29 10.48 3.72
CA PRO A 70 10.70 9.08 3.73
C PRO A 70 12.22 8.99 3.60
N ALA A 71 12.84 8.05 4.34
CA ALA A 71 14.28 7.78 4.26
C ALA A 71 14.71 7.10 2.93
N PHE A 72 13.75 6.87 2.03
CA PHE A 72 13.94 6.23 0.73
C PHE A 72 13.09 6.94 -0.32
N LYS A 73 13.44 6.74 -1.60
CA LYS A 73 12.67 7.30 -2.70
C LYS A 73 11.35 6.57 -2.86
N THR A 74 10.26 7.32 -2.88
CA THR A 74 8.91 6.81 -3.17
C THR A 74 8.52 7.15 -4.60
N SER A 75 7.50 6.46 -5.12
CA SER A 75 6.92 6.82 -6.42
C SER A 75 6.42 8.27 -6.37
N ASN A 76 6.73 9.04 -7.40
CA ASN A 76 6.21 10.39 -7.64
C ASN A 76 4.98 10.37 -8.57
N VAL A 77 4.57 9.19 -9.05
CA VAL A 77 3.43 9.05 -9.95
C VAL A 77 2.14 8.94 -9.15
N VAL A 78 1.25 9.92 -9.32
CA VAL A 78 -0.11 9.88 -8.80
C VAL A 78 -0.99 9.11 -9.78
N VAL A 79 -1.30 7.85 -9.47
CA VAL A 79 -2.15 7.02 -10.34
C VAL A 79 -3.61 7.39 -10.14
N THR A 80 -4.28 7.82 -11.21
CA THR A 80 -5.72 8.07 -11.25
C THR A 80 -6.41 7.03 -12.14
N PRO A 81 -7.71 6.75 -11.95
CA PRO A 81 -8.45 5.82 -12.80
C PRO A 81 -8.44 6.21 -14.29
N GLU A 82 -8.37 7.50 -14.61
CA GLU A 82 -8.39 8.03 -15.98
C GLU A 82 -6.99 8.12 -16.61
N MET A 83 -5.93 7.77 -15.87
CA MET A 83 -4.56 7.87 -16.36
C MET A 83 -4.34 6.92 -17.55
N LEU A 84 -3.99 7.49 -18.71
CA LEU A 84 -3.64 6.75 -19.92
C LEU A 84 -4.73 5.77 -20.39
N THR A 85 -6.01 6.09 -20.12
CA THR A 85 -7.15 5.29 -20.60
C THR A 85 -7.50 5.59 -22.06
N ARG A 86 -7.23 6.82 -22.53
CA ARG A 86 -7.43 7.19 -23.94
C ARG A 86 -6.32 6.57 -24.80
N GLN A 87 -6.72 5.63 -25.64
CA GLN A 87 -5.87 5.07 -26.68
C GLN A 87 -5.74 6.06 -27.85
N ASP A 88 -4.50 6.40 -28.21
CA ASP A 88 -4.16 7.21 -29.37
C ASP A 88 -3.28 6.39 -30.31
N GLN A 89 -3.72 6.22 -31.56
CA GLN A 89 -3.03 5.39 -32.54
C GLN A 89 -1.61 5.89 -32.86
N VAL A 90 -1.40 7.21 -32.82
CA VAL A 90 -0.07 7.78 -33.06
C VAL A 90 0.88 7.42 -31.92
N SER A 91 0.43 7.55 -30.67
CA SER A 91 1.20 7.17 -29.47
C SER A 91 1.46 5.67 -29.41
N ILE A 92 0.49 4.82 -29.78
CA ILE A 92 0.68 3.37 -29.90
C ILE A 92 1.76 3.05 -30.96
N GLY A 93 1.71 3.69 -32.13
CA GLY A 93 2.70 3.48 -33.20
C GLY A 93 4.12 3.91 -32.81
N ARG A 94 4.27 5.06 -32.13
CA ARG A 94 5.57 5.48 -31.56
C ARG A 94 6.03 4.49 -30.49
N GLY A 95 5.12 4.08 -29.60
CA GLY A 95 5.37 3.08 -28.57
C GLY A 95 5.87 1.75 -29.12
N ALA A 96 5.27 1.27 -30.22
CA ALA A 96 5.67 0.04 -30.91
C ALA A 96 7.12 0.09 -31.42
N THR A 97 7.53 1.27 -31.91
CA THR A 97 8.92 1.51 -32.36
C THR A 97 9.88 1.54 -31.18
N LEU A 98 9.53 2.26 -30.11
CA LEU A 98 10.33 2.35 -28.90
C LEU A 98 10.47 0.98 -28.20
N ALA A 99 9.42 0.15 -28.23
CA ALA A 99 9.37 -1.16 -27.59
C ALA A 99 10.30 -2.20 -28.23
N GLN A 100 10.83 -1.96 -29.44
CA GLN A 100 11.78 -2.88 -30.08
C GLN A 100 13.04 -3.11 -29.22
N ARG A 101 13.48 -2.10 -28.47
CA ARG A 101 14.63 -2.24 -27.54
C ARG A 101 14.32 -3.08 -26.29
N CYS A 102 13.04 -3.30 -26.00
CA CYS A 102 12.56 -4.05 -24.85
C CYS A 102 12.38 -5.55 -25.18
N ALA A 103 12.24 -5.87 -26.47
CA ALA A 103 11.87 -7.19 -26.96
C ALA A 103 12.88 -8.30 -26.62
N ILE A 104 14.16 -7.95 -26.41
CA ILE A 104 15.19 -8.91 -26.03
C ILE A 104 14.92 -9.61 -24.69
N CYS A 105 14.18 -8.95 -23.79
CA CYS A 105 13.80 -9.53 -22.50
C CYS A 105 12.29 -9.76 -22.39
N HIS A 106 11.48 -8.82 -22.87
CA HIS A 106 10.02 -8.88 -22.73
C HIS A 106 9.31 -9.54 -23.91
N GLY A 107 10.04 -9.98 -24.92
CA GLY A 107 9.53 -10.54 -26.16
C GLY A 107 9.01 -9.49 -27.16
N PRO A 108 8.98 -9.83 -28.46
CA PRO A 108 8.58 -8.91 -29.52
C PRO A 108 7.12 -8.45 -29.42
N GLN A 109 6.27 -9.26 -28.78
CA GLN A 109 4.87 -8.96 -28.52
C GLN A 109 4.58 -8.73 -27.03
N GLY A 110 5.61 -8.45 -26.22
CA GLY A 110 5.42 -8.26 -24.78
C GLY A 110 5.10 -9.55 -23.99
N VAL A 111 5.28 -10.72 -24.61
CA VAL A 111 5.23 -12.04 -23.97
C VAL A 111 6.64 -12.61 -23.95
N SER A 112 7.18 -12.83 -22.76
CA SER A 112 8.56 -13.15 -22.45
C SER A 112 8.77 -14.65 -22.29
N ASP A 113 9.82 -15.17 -22.94
CA ASP A 113 10.32 -16.54 -22.74
C ASP A 113 11.45 -16.61 -21.69
N ALA A 114 11.85 -15.48 -21.11
CA ALA A 114 13.07 -15.33 -20.31
C ALA A 114 12.82 -15.09 -18.81
N ASN A 115 11.64 -15.47 -18.28
CA ASN A 115 11.17 -15.13 -16.92
C ASN A 115 11.12 -13.64 -16.58
N SER A 116 11.44 -12.76 -17.54
CA SER A 116 11.15 -11.34 -17.47
C SER A 116 9.64 -11.14 -17.52
N PRO A 117 9.10 -10.05 -16.96
CA PRO A 117 7.66 -9.93 -16.87
C PRO A 117 7.01 -9.74 -18.23
N ASN A 118 5.87 -10.41 -18.43
CA ASN A 118 4.96 -10.13 -19.53
C ASN A 118 4.40 -8.71 -19.39
N LEU A 119 4.48 -7.95 -20.48
CA LEU A 119 4.00 -6.57 -20.60
C LEU A 119 2.73 -6.48 -21.46
N ALA A 120 2.50 -7.47 -22.33
CA ALA A 120 1.34 -7.51 -23.23
C ALA A 120 0.02 -7.46 -22.44
N GLY A 121 -0.85 -6.51 -22.78
CA GLY A 121 -2.15 -6.33 -22.14
C GLY A 121 -2.09 -5.88 -20.67
N GLN A 122 -0.93 -5.43 -20.20
CA GLN A 122 -0.80 -4.75 -18.91
C GLN A 122 -1.44 -3.37 -18.96
N TYR A 123 -1.98 -2.89 -17.85
CA TYR A 123 -2.58 -1.55 -17.81
C TYR A 123 -1.53 -0.46 -18.08
N ALA A 124 -1.83 0.49 -18.97
CA ALA A 124 -0.89 1.55 -19.36
C ALA A 124 -0.40 2.36 -18.15
N ALA A 125 -1.28 2.72 -17.23
CA ALA A 125 -0.91 3.43 -16.00
C ALA A 125 0.14 2.67 -15.16
N VAL A 126 0.06 1.34 -15.12
CA VAL A 126 1.00 0.49 -14.38
C VAL A 126 2.35 0.48 -15.09
N THR A 127 2.39 0.23 -16.40
CA THR A 127 3.64 0.23 -17.16
C THR A 127 4.35 1.57 -17.09
N TYR A 128 3.62 2.67 -17.27
CA TYR A 128 4.15 4.03 -17.15
C TYR A 128 4.71 4.30 -15.74
N LYS A 129 3.94 3.95 -14.70
CA LYS A 129 4.38 4.12 -13.31
C LYS A 129 5.68 3.37 -13.04
N GLU A 130 5.76 2.10 -13.44
CA GLU A 130 6.96 1.29 -13.16
C GLU A 130 8.19 1.79 -13.93
N LEU A 131 8.03 2.25 -15.18
CA LEU A 131 9.12 2.92 -15.92
C LEU A 131 9.59 4.19 -15.21
N ASN A 132 8.67 5.02 -14.74
CA ASN A 132 9.00 6.24 -14.00
C ASN A 132 9.69 5.91 -12.66
N ASP A 133 9.21 4.90 -11.95
CA ASP A 133 9.79 4.46 -10.68
C ASP A 133 11.21 3.90 -10.85
N PHE A 134 11.48 3.20 -11.96
CA PHE A 134 12.84 2.78 -12.32
C PHE A 134 13.74 3.97 -12.65
N LYS A 135 13.22 4.96 -13.38
CA LYS A 135 13.94 6.19 -13.74
C LYS A 135 14.31 7.02 -12.52
N THR A 136 13.40 7.18 -11.56
CA THR A 136 13.59 8.01 -10.36
C THR A 136 14.38 7.29 -9.26
N GLY A 137 14.39 5.96 -9.30
CA GLY A 137 14.97 5.08 -8.27
C GLY A 137 14.00 4.75 -7.14
N ALA A 138 12.70 5.02 -7.29
CA ALA A 138 11.67 4.54 -6.38
C ALA A 138 11.52 3.00 -6.45
N ARG A 139 11.79 2.42 -7.63
CA ARG A 139 12.02 0.98 -7.81
C ARG A 139 13.42 0.81 -8.39
N VAL A 140 14.20 -0.10 -7.82
CA VAL A 140 15.58 -0.36 -8.27
C VAL A 140 15.67 -1.77 -8.81
N ASN A 141 16.22 -1.91 -10.01
CA ASN A 141 16.60 -3.19 -10.57
C ASN A 141 17.83 -2.99 -11.46
N VAL A 142 18.86 -3.81 -11.25
CA VAL A 142 20.15 -3.67 -11.95
C VAL A 142 20.04 -3.79 -13.48
N VAL A 143 19.02 -4.50 -13.96
CA VAL A 143 18.75 -4.68 -15.39
C VAL A 143 17.86 -3.55 -15.91
N MET A 144 16.70 -3.29 -15.29
CA MET A 144 15.71 -2.36 -15.83
C MET A 144 15.99 -0.88 -15.59
N SER A 145 16.67 -0.51 -14.50
CA SER A 145 16.94 0.90 -14.19
C SER A 145 17.73 1.63 -15.30
N PRO A 146 18.79 1.05 -15.89
CA PRO A 146 19.48 1.64 -17.05
C PRO A 146 18.59 1.89 -18.27
N PHE A 147 17.63 1.01 -18.56
CA PHE A 147 16.71 1.18 -19.70
C PHE A 147 15.74 2.35 -19.51
N ALA A 148 15.34 2.62 -18.26
CA ALA A 148 14.41 3.70 -17.94
C ALA A 148 15.10 5.06 -17.70
N ALA A 149 16.38 5.06 -17.30
CA ALA A 149 17.10 6.25 -16.83
C ALA A 149 17.00 7.47 -17.77
N ASN A 150 17.09 7.23 -19.09
CA ASN A 150 17.12 8.28 -20.11
C ASN A 150 15.81 8.40 -20.90
N MET A 151 14.74 7.68 -20.55
CA MET A 151 13.47 7.77 -21.28
C MET A 151 12.81 9.12 -21.05
N ALA A 152 12.32 9.76 -22.12
CA ALA A 152 11.45 10.93 -21.97
C ALA A 152 10.11 10.52 -21.34
N ASP A 153 9.41 11.49 -20.73
CA ASP A 153 8.07 11.22 -20.17
C ASP A 153 7.10 10.70 -21.23
N GLN A 154 7.11 11.33 -22.41
CA GLN A 154 6.29 10.92 -23.54
C GLN A 154 6.65 9.51 -24.03
N ASP A 155 7.92 9.14 -24.08
CA ASP A 155 8.35 7.80 -24.48
C ASP A 155 7.81 6.73 -23.52
N MET A 156 7.81 7.00 -22.21
CA MET A 156 7.24 6.09 -21.22
C MET A 156 5.74 5.92 -21.40
N ARG A 157 5.01 7.00 -21.74
CA ARG A 157 3.57 6.95 -22.02
C ARG A 157 3.27 6.18 -23.31
N ASP A 158 4.02 6.45 -24.37
CA ASP A 158 3.85 5.80 -25.66
C ASP A 158 4.09 4.28 -25.56
N VAL A 159 5.19 3.88 -24.91
CA VAL A 159 5.51 2.46 -24.65
C VAL A 159 4.42 1.81 -23.78
N ALA A 160 3.93 2.51 -22.76
CA ALA A 160 2.88 2.01 -21.90
C ALA A 160 1.55 1.80 -22.64
N LEU A 161 1.16 2.74 -23.51
CA LEU A 161 -0.03 2.61 -24.36
C LEU A 161 0.11 1.46 -25.36
N TYR A 162 1.29 1.31 -25.96
CA TYR A 162 1.57 0.20 -26.87
C TYR A 162 1.41 -1.17 -26.19
N TYR A 163 2.05 -1.39 -25.03
CA TYR A 163 1.93 -2.66 -24.33
C TYR A 163 0.51 -2.94 -23.84
N ALA A 164 -0.23 -1.90 -23.45
CA ALA A 164 -1.64 -2.04 -23.07
C ALA A 164 -2.56 -2.37 -24.26
N TYR A 165 -2.18 -1.97 -25.48
CA TYR A 165 -2.91 -2.29 -26.70
C TYR A 165 -2.72 -3.76 -27.15
N LEU A 166 -1.60 -4.38 -26.81
CA LEU A 166 -1.34 -5.78 -27.16
C LEU A 166 -2.30 -6.73 -26.42
N PRO A 167 -2.67 -7.87 -27.02
CA PRO A 167 -3.46 -8.88 -26.33
C PRO A 167 -2.68 -9.47 -25.15
N ARG A 168 -3.40 -9.81 -24.07
CA ARG A 168 -2.84 -10.57 -22.95
C ARG A 168 -2.41 -11.97 -23.41
N VAL A 169 -1.64 -12.64 -22.56
CA VAL A 169 -1.21 -14.03 -22.80
C VAL A 169 -2.45 -14.89 -23.09
N PRO A 170 -2.54 -15.54 -24.27
CA PRO A 170 -3.68 -16.36 -24.60
C PRO A 170 -3.83 -17.55 -23.64
N SER A 171 -5.07 -17.95 -23.37
CA SER A 171 -5.36 -19.15 -22.57
C SER A 171 -4.78 -20.44 -23.17
N SER A 172 -4.44 -20.46 -24.46
CA SER A 172 -3.76 -21.58 -25.11
C SER A 172 -2.28 -21.72 -24.73
N GLN A 173 -1.68 -20.68 -24.15
CA GLN A 173 -0.28 -20.66 -23.72
C GLN A 173 -0.12 -20.91 -22.22
N VAL A 174 -1.23 -21.07 -21.49
CA VAL A 174 -1.26 -21.33 -20.04
C VAL A 174 -2.06 -22.61 -19.75
N ASN A 175 -1.90 -23.18 -18.55
CA ASN A 175 -2.64 -24.38 -18.14
C ASN A 175 -3.67 -24.03 -17.05
N PRO A 176 -4.87 -23.56 -17.42
CA PRO A 176 -5.84 -22.99 -16.47
C PRO A 176 -6.46 -24.00 -15.50
N ASN A 177 -6.08 -25.29 -15.57
CA ASN A 177 -6.64 -26.35 -14.74
C ASN A 177 -6.07 -26.40 -13.32
N LEU A 178 -5.18 -25.48 -12.92
CA LEU A 178 -4.73 -25.37 -11.55
C LEU A 178 -5.86 -24.79 -10.67
N PRO A 179 -6.33 -25.53 -9.64
CA PRO A 179 -7.33 -25.00 -8.72
C PRO A 179 -6.82 -23.74 -8.02
N ALA A 180 -7.67 -22.73 -7.92
CA ALA A 180 -7.33 -21.50 -7.23
C ALA A 180 -7.11 -21.78 -5.73
N PRO A 181 -5.93 -21.44 -5.18
CA PRO A 181 -5.66 -21.64 -3.75
C PRO A 181 -6.52 -20.69 -2.92
N ALA A 182 -6.85 -21.07 -1.68
CA ALA A 182 -7.71 -20.26 -0.80
C ALA A 182 -7.19 -18.83 -0.62
N ILE A 183 -5.86 -18.66 -0.52
CA ILE A 183 -5.22 -17.34 -0.40
C ILE A 183 -5.51 -16.40 -1.59
N VAL A 184 -5.80 -16.94 -2.78
CA VAL A 184 -6.18 -16.15 -3.95
C VAL A 184 -7.67 -15.81 -3.92
N VAL A 185 -8.52 -16.81 -3.66
CA VAL A 185 -9.98 -16.70 -3.78
C VAL A 185 -10.60 -15.92 -2.63
N THR A 186 -10.23 -16.25 -1.39
CA THR A 186 -10.81 -15.66 -0.17
C THR A 186 -9.81 -14.82 0.62
N GLY A 187 -8.53 -14.93 0.28
CA GLY A 187 -7.47 -14.29 1.06
C GLY A 187 -7.29 -14.95 2.44
N ALA A 188 -6.77 -14.18 3.38
CA ALA A 188 -6.72 -14.51 4.79
C ALA A 188 -7.08 -13.26 5.61
N PRO A 189 -8.37 -12.95 5.81
CA PRO A 189 -8.83 -11.71 6.44
C PRO A 189 -8.23 -11.46 7.83
N MET A 190 -8.07 -12.51 8.64
CA MET A 190 -7.46 -12.42 9.97
C MET A 190 -5.97 -12.02 9.95
N ARG A 191 -5.30 -12.18 8.81
CA ARG A 191 -3.93 -11.70 8.56
C ARG A 191 -3.91 -10.45 7.69
N ASN A 192 -5.05 -9.79 7.49
CA ASN A 192 -5.20 -8.63 6.63
C ASN A 192 -4.76 -8.86 5.17
N ILE A 193 -5.02 -10.08 4.66
CA ILE A 193 -4.79 -10.43 3.26
C ILE A 193 -6.16 -10.52 2.57
N PRO A 194 -6.54 -9.57 1.71
CA PRO A 194 -7.77 -9.68 0.92
C PRO A 194 -7.62 -10.68 -0.23
N PRO A 195 -8.72 -11.15 -0.85
CA PRO A 195 -8.67 -11.84 -2.14
C PRO A 195 -7.88 -11.04 -3.18
N CYS A 196 -6.98 -11.70 -3.90
CA CYS A 196 -6.09 -11.04 -4.86
C CYS A 196 -6.88 -10.37 -6.00
N GLY A 197 -7.94 -11.03 -6.46
CA GLY A 197 -8.79 -10.56 -7.56
C GLY A 197 -9.63 -9.31 -7.23
N SER A 198 -9.65 -8.87 -5.97
CA SER A 198 -10.33 -7.61 -5.60
C SER A 198 -9.57 -6.36 -6.05
N CYS A 199 -8.28 -6.50 -6.39
CA CYS A 199 -7.43 -5.40 -6.84
C CYS A 199 -6.80 -5.66 -8.21
N HIS A 200 -6.39 -6.92 -8.47
CA HIS A 200 -5.54 -7.28 -9.59
C HIS A 200 -6.29 -7.65 -10.89
N GLY A 201 -7.61 -7.43 -10.93
CA GLY A 201 -8.49 -7.93 -11.98
C GLY A 201 -9.21 -9.21 -11.57
N GLU A 202 -10.07 -9.74 -12.44
CA GLU A 202 -10.99 -10.87 -12.19
C GLU A 202 -12.30 -10.50 -11.47
N ILE A 203 -12.23 -9.81 -10.32
CA ILE A 203 -13.43 -9.33 -9.60
C ILE A 203 -13.57 -7.81 -9.76
N ASP A 204 -12.51 -7.08 -9.42
CA ASP A 204 -12.44 -5.63 -9.54
C ASP A 204 -10.99 -5.20 -9.83
N ILE A 205 -10.80 -3.95 -10.24
CA ILE A 205 -9.50 -3.39 -10.57
C ILE A 205 -9.27 -2.13 -9.76
N LYS A 206 -8.28 -2.20 -8.87
CA LYS A 206 -7.80 -1.03 -8.15
C LYS A 206 -6.75 -0.29 -8.98
N ALA A 207 -6.95 1.00 -9.22
CA ALA A 207 -6.01 1.84 -9.96
C ALA A 207 -4.56 1.68 -9.45
N GLY A 208 -3.65 1.36 -10.37
CA GLY A 208 -2.24 1.10 -10.07
C GLY A 208 -1.89 -0.36 -9.72
N SER A 209 -2.89 -1.25 -9.65
CA SER A 209 -2.67 -2.68 -9.47
C SER A 209 -2.42 -3.35 -10.83
N PRO A 210 -1.33 -4.12 -11.00
CA PRO A 210 -1.05 -4.82 -12.25
C PRO A 210 -2.04 -5.96 -12.49
N TRP A 211 -2.28 -6.29 -13.76
CA TRP A 211 -2.76 -7.61 -14.16
C TRP A 211 -1.72 -8.68 -13.80
N LEU A 212 -2.17 -9.79 -13.22
CA LEU A 212 -1.30 -10.88 -12.77
C LEU A 212 -1.37 -12.13 -13.66
N GLY A 213 -2.50 -12.34 -14.34
CA GLY A 213 -2.68 -13.50 -15.23
C GLY A 213 -1.63 -13.54 -16.33
N GLY A 214 -1.15 -14.75 -16.61
CA GLY A 214 -0.15 -15.07 -17.61
C GLY A 214 1.26 -14.68 -17.20
N GLN A 215 1.47 -14.12 -16.02
CA GLN A 215 2.77 -13.62 -15.60
C GLN A 215 3.67 -14.74 -15.08
N SER A 216 4.98 -14.68 -15.36
CA SER A 216 5.94 -15.67 -14.88
C SER A 216 5.85 -15.86 -13.36
N ALA A 217 5.76 -17.11 -12.92
CA ALA A 217 5.74 -17.47 -11.50
C ALA A 217 7.05 -17.04 -10.82
N VAL A 218 8.18 -17.16 -11.53
CA VAL A 218 9.48 -16.69 -11.05
C VAL A 218 9.44 -15.19 -10.78
N TYR A 219 8.87 -14.41 -11.70
CA TYR A 219 8.72 -12.97 -11.52
C TYR A 219 7.78 -12.63 -10.36
N ILE A 220 6.57 -13.21 -10.30
CA ILE A 220 5.60 -12.94 -9.23
C ILE A 220 6.21 -13.25 -7.86
N LYS A 221 6.83 -14.43 -7.71
CA LYS A 221 7.49 -14.87 -6.48
C LYS A 221 8.56 -13.87 -6.05
N ALA A 222 9.42 -13.44 -6.97
CA ALA A 222 10.44 -12.44 -6.69
C ALA A 222 9.83 -11.09 -6.27
N GLN A 223 8.72 -10.64 -6.87
CA GLN A 223 8.07 -9.39 -6.49
C GLN A 223 7.43 -9.47 -5.10
N LEU A 224 6.72 -10.54 -4.79
CA LEU A 224 6.11 -10.75 -3.47
C LEU A 224 7.19 -10.81 -2.38
N GLN A 225 8.28 -11.53 -2.62
CA GLN A 225 9.43 -11.57 -1.71
C GLN A 225 10.09 -10.19 -1.55
N ALA A 226 10.19 -9.41 -2.63
CA ALA A 226 10.74 -8.06 -2.57
C ALA A 226 9.85 -7.10 -1.76
N PHE A 227 8.54 -7.22 -1.87
CA PHE A 227 7.60 -6.48 -1.02
C PHE A 227 7.67 -6.93 0.45
N ALA A 228 7.68 -8.24 0.71
CA ALA A 228 7.76 -8.80 2.06
C ALA A 228 9.02 -8.32 2.80
N SER A 229 10.18 -8.42 2.14
CA SER A 229 11.46 -7.92 2.68
C SER A 229 11.57 -6.40 2.71
N GLY A 230 10.67 -5.69 2.02
CA GLY A 230 10.76 -4.25 1.84
C GLY A 230 11.94 -3.81 0.98
N THR A 231 12.49 -4.66 0.12
CA THR A 231 13.46 -4.23 -0.91
C THR A 231 12.76 -3.51 -2.07
N ARG A 232 11.47 -3.83 -2.33
CA ARG A 232 10.58 -3.06 -3.20
C ARG A 232 9.60 -2.25 -2.35
N ARG A 233 9.58 -0.92 -2.51
CA ARG A 233 8.76 0.03 -1.71
C ARG A 233 8.00 1.05 -2.54
N ASN A 234 7.85 0.81 -3.85
CA ASN A 234 7.16 1.72 -4.76
C ASN A 234 5.64 1.50 -4.78
N ASP A 235 5.08 0.80 -3.80
CA ASP A 235 3.66 0.57 -3.66
C ASP A 235 2.95 1.75 -2.99
N ILE A 236 1.75 2.07 -3.49
CA ILE A 236 0.94 3.18 -3.00
C ILE A 236 0.36 2.81 -1.64
N SER A 237 0.65 3.62 -0.62
CA SER A 237 0.18 3.41 0.76
C SER A 237 0.57 2.06 1.37
N GLU A 238 1.72 1.51 0.96
CA GLU A 238 2.27 0.24 1.47
C GLU A 238 1.37 -1.00 1.25
N GLN A 239 0.41 -0.94 0.32
CA GLN A 239 -0.59 -2.00 0.15
C GLN A 239 0.04 -3.38 -0.07
N MET A 240 0.97 -3.50 -1.03
CA MET A 240 1.58 -4.79 -1.34
C MET A 240 2.58 -5.22 -0.27
N ARG A 241 3.30 -4.29 0.39
CA ARG A 241 4.18 -4.62 1.51
C ARG A 241 3.40 -5.13 2.71
N ASN A 242 2.24 -4.53 3.01
CA ASN A 242 1.38 -4.98 4.11
C ASN A 242 0.80 -6.36 3.86
N ILE A 243 0.42 -6.66 2.62
CA ILE A 243 -0.06 -7.99 2.22
C ILE A 243 1.08 -9.02 2.26
N ALA A 244 2.17 -8.76 1.54
CA ALA A 244 3.23 -9.74 1.32
C ALA A 244 3.98 -10.14 2.61
N ARG A 245 4.11 -9.22 3.58
CA ARG A 245 4.73 -9.51 4.89
C ARG A 245 3.96 -10.54 5.72
N GLN A 246 2.66 -10.70 5.45
CA GLN A 246 1.77 -11.59 6.19
C GLN A 246 1.65 -12.96 5.52
N MET A 247 2.16 -13.11 4.30
CA MET A 247 2.12 -14.36 3.52
C MET A 247 3.22 -15.32 3.96
N THR A 248 2.90 -16.62 3.93
CA THR A 248 3.88 -17.68 4.09
C THR A 248 4.65 -17.93 2.77
N ALA A 249 5.80 -18.59 2.84
CA ALA A 249 6.56 -18.95 1.65
C ALA A 249 5.78 -19.89 0.70
N GLU A 250 4.99 -20.80 1.27
CA GLU A 250 4.09 -21.70 0.54
C GLU A 250 3.01 -20.92 -0.21
N GLU A 251 2.37 -19.95 0.45
CA GLU A 251 1.33 -19.11 -0.17
C GLU A 251 1.87 -18.25 -1.30
N ILE A 252 3.08 -17.69 -1.15
CA ILE A 252 3.74 -16.95 -2.22
C ILE A 252 3.97 -17.85 -3.45
N ASP A 253 4.38 -19.10 -3.22
CA ASP A 253 4.61 -20.07 -4.30
C ASP A 253 3.30 -20.49 -4.99
N GLN A 254 2.24 -20.72 -4.20
CA GLN A 254 0.90 -21.03 -4.70
C GLN A 254 0.32 -19.89 -5.55
N VAL A 255 0.41 -18.64 -5.09
CA VAL A 255 -0.05 -17.46 -5.84
C VAL A 255 0.72 -17.32 -7.15
N ALA A 256 2.04 -17.47 -7.11
CA ALA A 256 2.90 -17.36 -8.29
C ALA A 256 2.55 -18.40 -9.36
N ARG A 257 2.43 -19.67 -8.98
CA ARG A 257 2.08 -20.76 -9.91
C ARG A 257 0.66 -20.62 -10.45
N TYR A 258 -0.27 -20.18 -9.60
CA TYR A 258 -1.66 -20.00 -10.01
C TYR A 258 -1.78 -18.95 -11.12
N TYR A 259 -1.22 -17.76 -10.91
CA TYR A 259 -1.34 -16.67 -11.89
C TYR A 259 -0.53 -16.88 -13.17
N GLU A 260 0.59 -17.61 -13.13
CA GLU A 260 1.28 -18.05 -14.34
C GLU A 260 0.41 -18.96 -15.21
N ALA A 261 -0.45 -19.74 -14.57
CA ALA A 261 -1.35 -20.67 -15.23
C ALA A 261 -2.70 -20.07 -15.64
N GLN A 262 -3.01 -18.84 -15.23
CA GLN A 262 -4.18 -18.08 -15.70
C GLN A 262 -3.80 -17.23 -16.92
N PRO A 263 -4.73 -16.87 -17.81
CA PRO A 263 -4.50 -15.89 -18.88
C PRO A 263 -4.47 -14.43 -18.39
#